data_AF-A0A7S4ALL7-F1
#
_entry.id   AF-A0A7S4ALL7-F1
#
_cell.length_a   1.000
_cell.length_b   1.000
_cell.length_c   1.000
_cell.angle_alpha   90.00
_cell.angle_beta   90.00
_cell.angle_gamma   90.00
#
_symmetry.space_group_name_H-M   'P 1'
#
loop_
_entity.id
_entity.type
_entity.pdbx_description
1 polymer ?
#
loop_
_entity_poly.entity_id
_entity_poly.type
_entity_poly.pdbx_seq_one_letter_code
_entity_poly.pdbx_strand_id
1 'polypeptide(L)'
;MTQTMSMVFWMISMLSLMIITTLCTCLAFDSPATIATTPAKNSLSALFGSDRENKNEDYYYSYDVFGKIKTSKRRRLKNAARRIARSLKDKRKFSGIDNTNGDGLLSETESENHTTSKKGQRKTAPAKHEGEELPCLLRNPNDSDGDRFIDNSEFDRSVRDFAASPLRRASHGTAKRRVELDGDNSIREEDAGKASLSSHSSSFNDDDDDDNGTNPLDRRTMRLSGFDPYILVSVLTAGASFDVINGHHPEWDVLGSKSSLLALTTQDWLMSAILVTAGASTVMGIYAAVVFSLTVLYGRTALGMNADQKYDRFLERTGLQRYRGFRAFSGSLGLFCLLVIFELFKKSAGVFRLPIVVASVAILYFGKQEYDTIIEAAGPIFVSNDDGDDGDDDR
;
A
#
# COMPACT_ATOMS: atom_id res chain seq x y z
N MET A 1 33.99 37.41 -19.57
CA MET A 1 32.88 37.41 -18.58
C MET A 1 31.58 36.82 -19.12
N THR A 2 31.22 36.98 -20.39
CA THR A 2 29.98 36.42 -20.97
C THR A 2 29.98 34.89 -21.09
N GLN A 3 31.13 34.27 -21.39
CA GLN A 3 31.24 32.82 -21.55
C GLN A 3 31.07 32.03 -20.23
N THR A 4 31.57 32.57 -19.12
CA THR A 4 31.40 31.96 -17.79
C THR A 4 29.96 32.03 -17.31
N MET A 5 29.20 33.07 -17.68
CA MET A 5 27.78 33.14 -17.35
C MET A 5 26.94 32.13 -18.15
N SER A 6 27.32 31.85 -19.40
CA SER A 6 26.64 30.86 -20.24
C SER A 6 26.77 29.43 -19.67
N MET A 7 27.96 29.03 -19.21
CA MET A 7 28.16 27.71 -18.62
C MET A 7 27.39 27.51 -17.30
N VAL A 8 27.36 28.54 -16.45
CA VAL A 8 26.61 28.49 -15.18
C VAL A 8 25.11 28.35 -15.46
N PHE A 9 24.59 29.05 -16.48
CA PHE A 9 23.19 28.92 -16.89
C PHE A 9 22.84 27.51 -17.39
N TRP A 10 23.71 26.90 -18.18
CA TRP A 10 23.54 25.51 -18.63
C TRP A 10 23.59 24.50 -17.50
N MET A 11 24.52 24.65 -16.54
CA MET A 11 24.58 23.79 -15.36
C MET A 11 23.32 23.92 -14.50
N ILE A 12 22.86 25.15 -14.23
CA ILE A 12 21.63 25.36 -13.45
C ILE A 12 20.42 24.79 -14.19
N SER A 13 20.32 24.97 -15.50
CA SER A 13 19.24 24.39 -16.30
C SER A 13 19.24 22.86 -16.26
N MET A 14 20.41 22.23 -16.38
CA MET A 14 20.57 20.77 -16.27
C MET A 14 20.26 20.26 -14.86
N LEU A 15 20.66 21.00 -13.83
CA LEU A 15 20.41 20.63 -12.45
C LEU A 15 18.92 20.79 -12.10
N SER A 16 18.28 21.84 -12.59
CA SER A 16 16.82 22.03 -12.51
C SER A 16 16.09 20.93 -13.28
N LEU A 17 16.56 20.55 -14.47
CA LEU A 17 16.01 19.43 -15.22
C LEU A 17 16.19 18.11 -14.48
N MET A 18 17.33 17.88 -13.81
CA MET A 18 17.57 16.71 -12.97
C MET A 18 16.68 16.72 -11.73
N ILE A 19 16.52 17.85 -11.06
CA ILE A 19 15.63 17.99 -9.90
C ILE A 19 14.18 17.78 -10.34
N ILE A 20 13.76 18.38 -11.45
CA ILE A 20 12.41 18.21 -12.01
C ILE A 20 12.20 16.78 -12.49
N THR A 21 13.16 16.14 -13.15
CA THR A 21 13.01 14.73 -13.54
C THR A 21 13.01 13.82 -12.32
N THR A 22 13.84 14.08 -11.32
CA THR A 22 13.88 13.31 -10.08
C THR A 22 12.57 13.46 -9.31
N LEU A 23 12.10 14.70 -9.12
CA LEU A 23 10.79 15.03 -8.57
C LEU A 23 9.66 14.44 -9.42
N CYS A 24 9.72 14.48 -10.75
CA CYS A 24 8.72 13.85 -11.62
C CYS A 24 8.77 12.32 -11.52
N THR A 25 9.92 11.66 -11.42
CA THR A 25 9.98 10.21 -11.18
C THR A 25 9.49 9.84 -9.78
N CYS A 26 9.65 10.73 -8.80
CA CYS A 26 9.14 10.55 -7.45
C CYS A 26 7.63 10.88 -7.34
N LEU A 27 7.11 11.85 -8.11
CA LEU A 27 5.72 12.35 -8.06
C LEU A 27 4.79 11.72 -9.10
N ALA A 28 5.31 11.25 -10.24
CA ALA A 28 4.54 10.43 -11.21
C ALA A 28 4.13 9.07 -10.62
N PHE A 29 4.45 8.83 -9.35
CA PHE A 29 4.09 7.66 -8.58
C PHE A 29 2.61 7.61 -8.15
N ASP A 30 1.84 8.68 -8.37
CA ASP A 30 0.40 8.70 -8.04
C ASP A 30 -0.52 8.26 -9.19
N SER A 31 0.05 7.74 -10.29
CA SER A 31 -0.74 7.12 -11.35
C SER A 31 -0.32 5.67 -11.57
N PRO A 32 -1.10 4.68 -11.10
CA PRO A 32 -1.04 3.33 -11.65
C PRO A 32 -1.68 3.33 -13.04
N ALA A 33 -1.09 4.06 -14.00
CA ALA A 33 -1.54 4.13 -15.37
C ALA A 33 -0.41 3.67 -16.30
N THR A 34 -0.44 2.37 -16.60
CA THR A 34 -0.21 1.81 -17.94
C THR A 34 0.92 2.42 -18.77
N ILE A 35 2.11 1.83 -18.68
CA ILE A 35 3.04 1.78 -19.82
C ILE A 35 2.97 0.38 -20.41
N ALA A 36 2.04 0.22 -21.36
CA ALA A 36 2.05 -0.83 -22.38
C ALA A 36 1.66 -0.16 -23.70
N THR A 37 2.64 0.13 -24.54
CA THR A 37 2.45 0.67 -25.89
C THR A 37 2.29 -0.48 -26.89
N THR A 38 1.08 -0.64 -27.45
CA THR A 38 0.73 -0.99 -28.86
C THR A 38 -0.78 -1.29 -29.00
N PRO A 39 -1.40 -1.19 -30.20
CA PRO A 39 -2.52 -0.27 -30.38
C PRO A 39 -3.93 -0.89 -30.51
N ALA A 40 -4.92 0.01 -30.39
CA ALA A 40 -6.24 0.01 -31.02
C ALA A 40 -7.37 -0.84 -30.39
N LYS A 41 -8.22 -0.17 -29.58
CA LYS A 41 -9.63 0.21 -29.89
C LYS A 41 -10.46 0.36 -28.60
N ASN A 42 -10.98 1.58 -28.44
CA ASN A 42 -12.26 1.98 -27.84
C ASN A 42 -12.61 1.45 -26.43
N SER A 43 -12.56 2.33 -25.44
CA SER A 43 -13.74 2.75 -24.66
C SER A 43 -13.30 3.51 -23.42
N LEU A 44 -13.61 4.81 -23.42
CA LEU A 44 -13.28 5.78 -22.39
C LEU A 44 -14.53 5.94 -21.50
N SER A 45 -14.55 5.26 -20.36
CA SER A 45 -15.57 5.47 -19.32
C SER A 45 -15.14 4.82 -17.99
N ALA A 46 -15.21 5.59 -16.91
CA ALA A 46 -14.98 5.26 -15.50
C ALA A 46 -13.60 5.64 -14.93
N LEU A 47 -13.38 6.95 -14.76
CA LEU A 47 -12.49 7.53 -13.76
C LEU A 47 -13.39 7.97 -12.58
N PHE A 48 -13.01 7.60 -11.35
CA PHE A 48 -13.64 7.87 -10.04
C PHE A 48 -14.66 6.85 -9.49
N GLY A 49 -14.35 6.33 -8.29
CA GLY A 49 -15.13 5.41 -7.47
C GLY A 49 -14.19 4.42 -6.76
N SER A 50 -13.44 4.88 -5.75
CA SER A 50 -13.81 4.92 -4.32
C SER A 50 -13.91 3.52 -3.69
N ASP A 51 -13.12 3.36 -2.64
CA ASP A 51 -12.75 2.14 -1.94
C ASP A 51 -13.93 1.29 -1.45
N ARG A 52 -13.77 -0.03 -1.54
CA ARG A 52 -14.39 -0.93 -0.56
C ARG A 52 -13.59 -2.20 -0.29
N GLU A 53 -13.38 -2.35 1.00
CA GLU A 53 -12.59 -3.28 1.80
C GLU A 53 -12.91 -4.76 1.54
N ASN A 54 -11.84 -5.55 1.41
CA ASN A 54 -11.85 -6.93 0.94
C ASN A 54 -12.00 -7.91 2.11
N LYS A 55 -12.99 -8.82 2.04
CA LYS A 55 -13.06 -10.02 2.90
C LYS A 55 -12.06 -11.07 2.39
N ASN A 56 -11.34 -11.67 3.34
CA ASN A 56 -10.30 -12.69 3.13
C ASN A 56 -10.77 -13.84 2.23
N GLU A 57 -10.29 -13.85 0.99
CA GLU A 57 -9.82 -15.06 0.33
C GLU A 57 -8.28 -14.96 0.36
N ASP A 58 -7.61 -16.03 0.78
CA ASP A 58 -6.15 -16.08 0.87
C ASP A 58 -5.55 -16.03 -0.55
N TYR A 59 -5.30 -14.82 -1.03
CA TYR A 59 -4.51 -14.56 -2.23
C TYR A 59 -3.05 -14.45 -1.81
N TYR A 60 -2.26 -15.47 -2.10
CA TYR A 60 -0.80 -15.39 -2.10
C TYR A 60 -0.36 -14.50 -3.27
N TYR A 61 0.11 -13.30 -2.98
CA TYR A 61 0.69 -12.41 -3.99
C TYR A 61 2.20 -12.61 -4.00
N SER A 62 2.69 -13.39 -4.96
CA SER A 62 4.13 -13.44 -5.28
C SER A 62 4.46 -12.25 -6.19
N TYR A 63 5.39 -11.40 -5.75
CA TYR A 63 5.89 -10.23 -6.46
C TYR A 63 7.25 -10.57 -7.07
N ASP A 64 7.51 -10.16 -8.32
CA ASP A 64 8.87 -10.19 -8.86
C ASP A 64 9.68 -8.97 -8.39
N VAL A 65 11.00 -9.00 -8.65
CA VAL A 65 11.99 -7.94 -8.33
C VAL A 65 11.60 -6.54 -8.83
N PHE A 66 10.58 -6.44 -9.71
CA PHE A 66 10.09 -5.18 -10.30
C PHE A 66 8.62 -4.87 -9.99
N GLY A 67 7.96 -5.62 -9.10
CA GLY A 67 6.59 -5.38 -8.66
C GLY A 67 5.49 -5.71 -9.68
N LYS A 68 5.73 -6.61 -10.66
CA LYS A 68 4.69 -7.04 -11.62
C LYS A 68 3.86 -8.21 -11.07
N ILE A 69 2.54 -8.11 -11.23
CA ILE A 69 1.55 -9.12 -10.79
C ILE A 69 1.39 -10.22 -11.86
N LYS A 70 1.67 -11.50 -11.52
CA LYS A 70 1.28 -12.65 -12.37
C LYS A 70 -0.22 -12.93 -12.26
N THR A 71 -1.00 -12.68 -13.32
CA THR A 71 -2.47 -12.85 -13.32
C THR A 71 -2.94 -14.07 -14.12
N SER A 72 -2.90 -15.29 -13.56
CA SER A 72 -3.36 -16.48 -14.30
C SER A 72 -4.73 -17.06 -13.88
N LYS A 73 -5.25 -16.81 -12.67
CA LYS A 73 -6.47 -17.52 -12.18
C LYS A 73 -7.79 -16.75 -12.29
N ARG A 74 -7.80 -15.41 -12.37
CA ARG A 74 -9.03 -14.57 -12.31
C ARG A 74 -10.00 -14.77 -13.49
N ARG A 75 -9.52 -15.26 -14.65
CA ARG A 75 -10.37 -15.54 -15.82
C ARG A 75 -11.21 -16.83 -15.68
N ARG A 76 -10.82 -17.79 -14.85
CA ARG A 76 -11.51 -19.09 -14.75
C ARG A 76 -12.77 -19.03 -13.87
N LEU A 77 -12.72 -18.33 -12.74
CA LEU A 77 -13.86 -18.24 -11.81
C LEU A 77 -15.05 -17.45 -12.39
N LYS A 78 -14.76 -16.33 -13.08
CA LYS A 78 -15.79 -15.51 -13.74
C LYS A 78 -16.52 -16.28 -14.85
N ASN A 79 -15.85 -17.25 -15.47
CA ASN A 79 -16.44 -18.12 -16.48
C ASN A 79 -17.28 -19.25 -15.87
N ALA A 80 -16.95 -19.72 -14.67
CA ALA A 80 -17.73 -20.72 -13.94
C ALA A 80 -19.07 -20.15 -13.43
N ALA A 81 -19.05 -18.98 -12.76
CA ALA A 81 -20.27 -18.32 -12.30
C ALA A 81 -21.23 -17.96 -13.46
N ARG A 82 -20.67 -17.57 -14.62
CA ARG A 82 -21.46 -17.35 -15.84
C ARG A 82 -22.07 -18.62 -16.41
N ARG A 83 -21.48 -19.80 -16.20
CA ARG A 83 -22.07 -21.08 -16.65
C ARG A 83 -23.26 -21.48 -15.78
N ILE A 84 -23.15 -21.32 -14.46
CA ILE A 84 -24.24 -21.62 -13.51
C ILE A 84 -25.43 -20.66 -13.72
N ALA A 85 -25.17 -19.36 -13.86
CA ALA A 85 -26.24 -18.39 -14.14
C ALA A 85 -26.97 -18.67 -15.47
N ARG A 86 -26.25 -19.17 -16.49
CA ARG A 86 -26.88 -19.57 -17.77
C ARG A 86 -27.70 -20.86 -17.64
N SER A 87 -27.30 -21.82 -16.80
CA SER A 87 -28.04 -23.07 -16.61
C SER A 87 -29.31 -22.90 -15.76
N LEU A 88 -29.42 -21.80 -15.02
CA LEU A 88 -30.60 -21.42 -14.23
C LEU A 88 -31.61 -20.58 -15.02
N LYS A 89 -31.15 -19.81 -16.03
CA LYS A 89 -32.03 -18.98 -16.88
C LYS A 89 -32.87 -19.77 -17.89
N ASP A 90 -32.71 -21.10 -17.92
CA ASP A 90 -33.45 -21.97 -18.82
C ASP A 90 -34.87 -22.20 -18.26
N LYS A 91 -35.83 -21.42 -18.77
CA LYS A 91 -37.25 -21.34 -18.32
C LYS A 91 -37.97 -22.68 -18.19
N ARG A 92 -37.46 -23.74 -18.83
CA ARG A 92 -38.00 -25.12 -18.74
C ARG A 92 -37.91 -25.73 -17.35
N LYS A 93 -37.09 -25.19 -16.44
CA LYS A 93 -36.98 -25.70 -15.07
C LYS A 93 -38.09 -25.22 -14.16
N PHE A 94 -38.67 -24.03 -14.41
CA PHE A 94 -39.76 -23.51 -13.59
C PHE A 94 -41.06 -24.29 -13.83
N SER A 95 -41.38 -24.56 -15.09
CA SER A 95 -42.51 -25.42 -15.50
C SER A 95 -42.37 -26.89 -15.08
N GLY A 96 -41.20 -27.32 -14.61
CA GLY A 96 -41.00 -28.67 -14.07
C GLY A 96 -41.23 -28.76 -12.56
N ILE A 97 -41.38 -27.61 -11.88
CA ILE A 97 -41.68 -27.53 -10.45
C ILE A 97 -43.18 -27.25 -10.27
N ASP A 98 -43.74 -26.36 -11.10
CA ASP A 98 -45.19 -26.13 -11.24
C ASP A 98 -45.82 -27.25 -12.12
N ASN A 99 -45.90 -28.46 -11.59
CA ASN A 99 -46.45 -29.63 -12.30
C ASN A 99 -47.87 -30.00 -11.85
N THR A 100 -48.43 -29.32 -10.85
CA THR A 100 -49.66 -29.74 -10.16
C THR A 100 -50.90 -28.96 -10.60
N ASN A 101 -50.78 -27.67 -10.89
CA ASN A 101 -51.88 -26.80 -11.34
C ASN A 101 -51.54 -25.99 -12.60
N GLY A 102 -50.26 -25.69 -12.87
CA GLY A 102 -49.83 -25.02 -14.11
C GLY A 102 -50.30 -23.56 -14.20
N ASP A 103 -50.54 -22.92 -13.07
CA ASP A 103 -51.03 -21.55 -12.98
C ASP A 103 -49.89 -20.51 -13.03
N GLY A 104 -48.64 -20.96 -13.07
CA GLY A 104 -47.47 -20.10 -13.16
C GLY A 104 -47.07 -19.46 -11.83
N LEU A 105 -47.65 -19.90 -10.71
CA LEU A 105 -47.31 -19.50 -9.35
C LEU A 105 -46.79 -20.71 -8.57
N LEU A 106 -45.71 -20.54 -7.80
CA LEU A 106 -45.22 -21.59 -6.92
C LEU A 106 -45.84 -21.44 -5.53
N SER A 107 -46.70 -22.37 -5.15
CA SER A 107 -47.18 -22.46 -3.77
C SER A 107 -46.12 -23.07 -2.84
N GLU A 108 -46.19 -22.75 -1.55
CA GLU A 108 -45.28 -23.28 -0.53
C GLU A 108 -45.27 -24.81 -0.52
N THR A 109 -46.45 -25.43 -0.66
CA THR A 109 -46.60 -26.90 -0.71
C THR A 109 -45.94 -27.54 -1.93
N GLU A 110 -45.98 -26.90 -3.10
CA GLU A 110 -45.32 -27.39 -4.31
C GLU A 110 -43.80 -27.28 -4.21
N SER A 111 -43.31 -26.21 -3.58
CA SER A 111 -41.89 -26.04 -3.30
C SER A 111 -41.36 -27.14 -2.37
N GLU A 112 -42.11 -27.48 -1.31
CA GLU A 112 -41.76 -28.55 -0.38
C GLU A 112 -41.82 -29.93 -1.04
N ASN A 113 -42.88 -30.21 -1.83
CA ASN A 113 -43.04 -31.48 -2.54
C ASN A 113 -41.94 -31.75 -3.57
N HIS A 114 -41.43 -30.72 -4.25
CA HIS A 114 -40.32 -30.89 -5.19
C HIS A 114 -38.99 -31.19 -4.48
N THR A 115 -38.75 -30.64 -3.29
CA THR A 115 -37.54 -30.97 -2.51
C THR A 115 -37.56 -32.39 -1.93
N THR A 116 -38.73 -32.90 -1.57
CA THR A 116 -38.90 -34.24 -1.00
C THR A 116 -38.94 -35.32 -2.08
N SER A 117 -39.61 -35.08 -3.22
CA SER A 117 -39.70 -36.02 -4.35
C SER A 117 -38.33 -36.42 -4.93
N LYS A 118 -37.38 -35.48 -5.02
CA LYS A 118 -36.01 -35.76 -5.52
C LYS A 118 -35.16 -36.61 -4.59
N LYS A 119 -35.47 -36.71 -3.29
CA LYS A 119 -34.75 -37.59 -2.36
C LYS A 119 -35.05 -39.08 -2.59
N GLY A 120 -36.16 -39.42 -3.27
CA GLY A 120 -36.57 -40.81 -3.50
C GLY A 120 -36.02 -41.49 -4.76
N GLN A 121 -35.50 -40.75 -5.75
CA GLN A 121 -35.23 -41.28 -7.10
C GLN A 121 -33.76 -41.43 -7.53
N ARG A 122 -32.75 -41.21 -6.68
CA ARG A 122 -31.34 -41.32 -7.09
C ARG A 122 -30.69 -42.66 -6.70
N LYS A 123 -30.72 -43.64 -7.62
CA LYS A 123 -29.90 -44.87 -7.57
C LYS A 123 -28.63 -44.84 -8.45
N THR A 124 -28.23 -43.69 -8.96
CA THR A 124 -26.94 -43.53 -9.67
C THR A 124 -26.19 -42.29 -9.18
N ALA A 125 -24.90 -42.47 -8.90
CA ALA A 125 -24.03 -41.49 -8.24
C ALA A 125 -23.85 -40.21 -9.08
N PRO A 126 -24.14 -39.00 -8.54
CA PRO A 126 -23.86 -37.74 -9.22
C PRO A 126 -22.61 -37.04 -8.69
N ALA A 127 -22.02 -36.20 -9.55
CA ALA A 127 -20.92 -35.30 -9.22
C ALA A 127 -21.28 -34.40 -8.02
N LYS A 128 -20.36 -34.32 -7.05
CA LYS A 128 -20.51 -33.80 -5.68
C LYS A 128 -20.97 -32.34 -5.51
N HIS A 129 -21.21 -31.55 -6.57
CA HIS A 129 -21.36 -30.08 -6.43
C HIS A 129 -22.69 -29.45 -6.85
N GLU A 130 -23.62 -30.16 -7.50
CA GLU A 130 -24.88 -29.53 -7.99
C GLU A 130 -26.12 -29.81 -7.12
N GLY A 131 -26.00 -30.66 -6.09
CA GLY A 131 -27.15 -31.14 -5.30
C GLY A 131 -27.57 -30.26 -4.12
N GLU A 132 -26.69 -29.39 -3.61
CA GLU A 132 -26.90 -28.71 -2.32
C GLU A 132 -27.35 -27.24 -2.46
N GLU A 133 -27.21 -26.63 -3.64
CA GLU A 133 -27.44 -25.19 -3.82
C GLU A 133 -28.91 -24.80 -4.17
N LEU A 134 -29.68 -25.72 -4.73
CA LEU A 134 -31.09 -25.48 -5.09
C LEU A 134 -32.05 -25.46 -3.87
N PRO A 135 -31.90 -26.34 -2.86
CA PRO A 135 -32.76 -26.30 -1.67
C PRO A 135 -32.58 -25.03 -0.82
N CYS A 136 -31.39 -24.41 -0.83
CA CYS A 136 -31.15 -23.19 -0.06
C CYS A 136 -31.62 -21.90 -0.78
N LEU A 137 -31.79 -21.94 -2.10
CA LEU A 137 -32.48 -20.91 -2.89
C LEU A 137 -34.00 -20.88 -2.66
N LEU A 138 -34.62 -22.05 -2.46
CA LEU A 138 -36.07 -22.19 -2.26
C LEU A 138 -36.51 -21.98 -0.80
N ARG A 139 -35.58 -21.89 0.15
CA ARG A 139 -35.90 -21.83 1.59
C ARG A 139 -36.23 -20.44 2.12
N ASN A 140 -36.04 -19.38 1.31
CA ASN A 140 -36.42 -18.01 1.68
C ASN A 140 -36.50 -17.09 0.43
N PRO A 141 -37.45 -17.34 -0.48
CA PRO A 141 -37.74 -16.41 -1.58
C PRO A 141 -38.27 -15.10 -0.99
N ASN A 142 -37.76 -13.97 -1.49
CA ASN A 142 -38.26 -12.66 -1.09
C ASN A 142 -39.60 -12.41 -1.80
N ASP A 143 -40.69 -12.82 -1.14
CA ASP A 143 -42.06 -12.40 -1.46
C ASP A 143 -42.14 -10.87 -1.24
N SER A 144 -42.23 -10.13 -2.34
CA SER A 144 -42.08 -8.68 -2.35
C SER A 144 -43.41 -7.93 -2.26
N ASP A 145 -44.53 -8.60 -2.55
CA ASP A 145 -45.88 -8.04 -2.42
C ASP A 145 -46.69 -8.64 -1.25
N GLY A 146 -46.23 -9.75 -0.65
CA GLY A 146 -46.76 -10.36 0.55
C GLY A 146 -47.99 -11.25 0.32
N ASP A 147 -48.23 -11.68 -0.92
CA ASP A 147 -49.40 -12.49 -1.28
C ASP A 147 -49.24 -14.00 -1.00
N ARG A 148 -48.05 -14.42 -0.54
CA ARG A 148 -47.63 -15.81 -0.26
C ARG A 148 -47.53 -16.72 -1.49
N PHE A 149 -47.52 -16.17 -2.69
CA PHE A 149 -47.26 -16.88 -3.94
C PHE A 149 -46.03 -16.29 -4.61
N ILE A 150 -45.12 -17.14 -5.09
CA ILE A 150 -43.93 -16.64 -5.77
C ILE A 150 -44.19 -16.69 -7.27
N ASP A 151 -44.37 -15.51 -7.86
CA ASP A 151 -44.50 -15.41 -9.30
C ASP A 151 -43.13 -15.53 -10.01
N ASN A 152 -43.16 -15.64 -11.33
CA ASN A 152 -41.95 -15.75 -12.15
C ASN A 152 -41.01 -14.54 -11.99
N SER A 153 -41.55 -13.35 -11.73
CA SER A 153 -40.78 -12.11 -11.62
C SER A 153 -40.03 -12.02 -10.29
N GLU A 154 -40.65 -12.47 -9.19
CA GLU A 154 -40.09 -12.58 -7.86
C GLU A 154 -39.05 -13.70 -7.76
N PHE A 155 -39.30 -14.83 -8.44
CA PHE A 155 -38.30 -15.89 -8.57
C PHE A 155 -37.07 -15.41 -9.35
N ASP A 156 -37.27 -14.75 -10.51
CA ASP A 156 -36.17 -14.18 -11.30
C ASP A 156 -35.40 -13.09 -10.54
N ARG A 157 -36.06 -12.36 -9.63
CA ARG A 157 -35.44 -11.39 -8.73
C ARG A 157 -34.62 -12.11 -7.65
N SER A 158 -35.17 -13.15 -7.02
CA SER A 158 -34.48 -13.95 -6.00
C SER A 158 -33.24 -14.68 -6.56
N VAL A 159 -33.32 -15.23 -7.78
CA VAL A 159 -32.16 -15.85 -8.46
C VAL A 159 -31.10 -14.80 -8.82
N ARG A 160 -31.51 -13.60 -9.26
CA ARG A 160 -30.59 -12.48 -9.52
C ARG A 160 -29.93 -12.00 -8.24
N ASP A 161 -30.68 -11.86 -7.16
CA ASP A 161 -30.18 -11.40 -5.87
C ASP A 161 -29.24 -12.44 -5.25
N PHE A 162 -29.53 -13.74 -5.39
CA PHE A 162 -28.62 -14.81 -4.99
C PHE A 162 -27.32 -14.81 -5.81
N ALA A 163 -27.42 -14.68 -7.13
CA ALA A 163 -26.25 -14.55 -8.00
C ALA A 163 -25.43 -13.27 -7.71
N ALA A 164 -26.07 -12.25 -7.13
CA ALA A 164 -25.44 -10.99 -6.74
C ALA A 164 -24.93 -10.96 -5.28
N SER A 165 -25.35 -11.89 -4.41
CA SER A 165 -25.15 -11.79 -2.95
C SER A 165 -24.35 -12.94 -2.28
N PRO A 166 -23.13 -13.32 -2.71
CA PRO A 166 -22.30 -14.24 -1.92
C PRO A 166 -21.83 -13.69 -0.55
N LEU A 167 -21.96 -12.37 -0.28
CA LEU A 167 -21.18 -11.70 0.78
C LEU A 167 -21.96 -11.25 2.04
N ARG A 168 -23.27 -11.52 2.15
CA ARG A 168 -24.13 -10.83 3.14
C ARG A 168 -24.52 -11.60 4.42
N ARG A 169 -24.02 -12.83 4.66
CA ARG A 169 -24.49 -13.68 5.78
C ARG A 169 -23.58 -13.78 7.02
N ALA A 170 -22.56 -12.92 7.18
CA ALA A 170 -21.58 -13.07 8.27
C ALA A 170 -21.36 -11.82 9.15
N SER A 171 -22.42 -11.10 9.54
CA SER A 171 -22.28 -10.08 10.60
C SER A 171 -23.56 -9.89 11.43
N HIS A 172 -23.82 -10.85 12.32
CA HIS A 172 -24.58 -10.57 13.54
C HIS A 172 -24.02 -11.43 14.67
N GLY A 173 -23.28 -10.80 15.59
CA GLY A 173 -22.80 -11.43 16.82
C GLY A 173 -21.89 -10.52 17.65
N THR A 174 -22.47 -9.91 18.70
CA THR A 174 -21.86 -9.54 20.02
C THR A 174 -20.71 -8.51 20.05
N ALA A 175 -20.47 -7.61 21.02
CA ALA A 175 -21.13 -7.05 22.21
C ALA A 175 -20.19 -5.90 22.70
N LYS A 176 -20.67 -4.69 23.03
CA LYS A 176 -20.81 -4.09 24.38
C LYS A 176 -19.63 -4.30 25.37
N ARG A 177 -18.83 -3.26 25.70
CA ARG A 177 -18.67 -2.61 27.04
C ARG A 177 -17.49 -1.60 27.13
N ARG A 178 -17.73 -0.50 27.86
CA ARG A 178 -16.84 0.59 28.35
C ARG A 178 -15.57 0.13 29.06
N VAL A 179 -14.50 0.93 28.98
CA VAL A 179 -13.69 1.43 30.13
C VAL A 179 -13.17 2.84 29.80
N GLU A 180 -13.58 3.84 30.58
CA GLU A 180 -12.98 5.16 30.70
C GLU A 180 -11.93 5.07 31.82
N LEU A 181 -10.68 5.47 31.57
CA LEU A 181 -9.66 5.74 32.60
C LEU A 181 -8.87 7.01 32.21
N ASP A 182 -8.94 7.97 33.15
CA ASP A 182 -7.97 8.99 33.58
C ASP A 182 -7.57 10.11 32.58
N GLY A 183 -7.76 11.42 32.83
CA GLY A 183 -8.28 12.10 34.01
C GLY A 183 -7.34 13.11 34.65
N ASP A 184 -6.17 13.45 34.08
CA ASP A 184 -5.33 14.54 34.58
C ASP A 184 -4.67 15.36 33.47
N ASN A 185 -5.34 16.47 33.14
CA ASN A 185 -4.93 17.41 32.12
C ASN A 185 -3.84 18.38 32.66
N SER A 186 -2.64 17.87 32.96
CA SER A 186 -1.48 18.72 33.29
C SER A 186 -0.27 18.35 32.43
N ILE A 187 -0.13 19.03 31.29
CA ILE A 187 1.08 19.01 30.46
C ILE A 187 2.01 20.11 30.97
N ARG A 188 3.10 19.71 31.63
CA ARG A 188 4.27 20.57 31.90
C ARG A 188 5.11 20.61 30.62
N GLU A 189 5.35 21.81 30.10
CA GLU A 189 5.96 22.06 28.78
C GLU A 189 7.50 21.96 28.74
N GLU A 190 8.17 21.51 29.82
CA GLU A 190 9.64 21.55 29.92
C GLU A 190 10.38 20.21 29.71
N ASP A 191 9.71 19.09 29.45
CA ASP A 191 10.37 17.78 29.27
C ASP A 191 10.14 17.11 27.89
N ALA A 192 9.49 17.78 26.94
CA ALA A 192 9.16 17.21 25.63
C ALA A 192 10.36 17.01 24.68
N GLY A 193 11.57 17.44 25.07
CA GLY A 193 12.78 17.33 24.23
C GLY A 193 13.70 16.14 24.51
N LYS A 194 13.43 15.32 25.54
CA LYS A 194 14.38 14.27 25.99
C LYS A 194 13.80 12.85 26.11
N ALA A 195 12.52 12.64 25.79
CA ALA A 195 11.83 11.37 26.04
C ALA A 195 11.82 10.37 24.86
N SER A 196 12.44 10.66 23.71
CA SER A 196 12.35 9.81 22.51
C SER A 196 13.67 9.19 22.03
N LEU A 197 14.78 9.32 22.78
CA LEU A 197 16.11 8.88 22.33
C LEU A 197 16.94 8.06 23.32
N SER A 198 16.36 7.54 24.42
CA SER A 198 17.09 6.74 25.43
C SER A 198 16.46 5.39 25.79
N SER A 199 15.66 4.79 24.91
CA SER A 199 15.13 3.44 25.09
C SER A 199 16.07 2.35 24.52
N HIS A 200 17.34 2.34 24.94
CA HIS A 200 18.26 1.21 24.70
C HIS A 200 19.38 1.15 25.74
N SER A 201 19.04 0.78 26.97
CA SER A 201 19.98 0.18 27.92
C SER A 201 19.29 -1.01 28.57
N SER A 202 19.18 -2.09 27.80
CA SER A 202 18.79 -3.40 28.30
C SER A 202 19.81 -3.86 29.34
N SER A 203 19.32 -4.09 30.55
CA SER A 203 20.00 -4.77 31.64
C SER A 203 20.54 -6.11 31.13
N PHE A 204 21.86 -6.20 31.08
CA PHE A 204 22.64 -7.43 30.92
C PHE A 204 22.36 -8.32 32.15
N ASN A 205 21.51 -9.33 31.99
CA ASN A 205 21.48 -10.48 32.88
C ASN A 205 22.23 -11.59 32.15
N ASP A 206 23.52 -11.72 32.49
CA ASP A 206 24.40 -12.81 32.08
C ASP A 206 24.10 -14.04 32.95
N ASP A 207 23.02 -14.76 32.66
CA ASP A 207 22.86 -16.14 33.13
C ASP A 207 22.80 -17.03 31.89
N ASP A 208 23.98 -17.55 31.55
CA ASP A 208 24.29 -18.50 30.49
C ASP A 208 23.56 -19.82 30.71
N ASP A 209 22.48 -20.07 29.94
CA ASP A 209 22.02 -21.43 29.67
C ASP A 209 21.79 -21.59 28.16
N ASP A 210 22.70 -22.35 27.55
CA ASP A 210 22.80 -22.76 26.15
C ASP A 210 21.54 -23.50 25.64
N ASP A 211 20.48 -22.77 25.31
CA ASP A 211 19.48 -23.27 24.35
C ASP A 211 19.43 -22.35 23.13
N ASN A 212 20.24 -22.73 22.13
CA ASN A 212 20.54 -22.04 20.87
C ASN A 212 19.32 -21.87 19.92
N GLY A 213 18.11 -21.94 20.45
CA GLY A 213 16.87 -21.58 19.79
C GLY A 213 16.52 -20.14 20.13
N THR A 214 17.17 -19.16 19.47
CA THR A 214 16.75 -17.75 19.58
C THR A 214 15.24 -17.68 19.43
N ASN A 215 14.52 -17.25 20.48
CA ASN A 215 13.08 -17.26 20.48
C ASN A 215 12.58 -16.55 19.22
N PRO A 216 11.59 -17.10 18.48
CA PRO A 216 11.09 -16.48 17.25
C PRO A 216 10.61 -15.04 17.47
N LEU A 217 10.22 -14.71 18.71
CA LEU A 217 9.89 -13.38 19.19
C LEU A 217 11.08 -12.41 19.15
N ASP A 218 12.27 -12.84 19.57
CA ASP A 218 13.47 -11.99 19.60
C ASP A 218 13.89 -11.62 18.18
N ARG A 219 13.84 -12.59 17.25
CA ARG A 219 14.13 -12.34 15.84
C ARG A 219 13.16 -11.33 15.21
N ARG A 220 11.87 -11.41 15.52
CA ARG A 220 10.86 -10.45 15.02
C ARG A 220 11.02 -9.06 15.64
N THR A 221 11.37 -9.00 16.92
CA THR A 221 11.64 -7.75 17.63
C THR A 221 12.88 -7.05 17.04
N MET A 222 13.94 -7.81 16.78
CA MET A 222 15.17 -7.31 16.14
C MET A 222 14.90 -6.76 14.73
N ARG A 223 14.08 -7.44 13.92
CA ARG A 223 13.66 -6.95 12.60
C ARG A 223 12.93 -5.60 12.69
N LEU A 224 12.12 -5.41 13.73
CA LEU A 224 11.39 -4.16 13.92
C LEU A 224 12.29 -3.02 14.38
N SER A 225 13.25 -3.31 15.26
CA SER A 225 14.27 -2.36 15.71
C SER A 225 15.09 -1.82 14.53
N GLY A 226 15.25 -2.62 13.47
CA GLY A 226 15.89 -2.16 12.23
C GLY A 226 15.20 -0.95 11.57
N PHE A 227 13.96 -0.62 11.92
CA PHE A 227 13.28 0.58 11.40
C PHE A 227 13.59 1.87 12.18
N ASP A 228 14.02 1.77 13.44
CA ASP A 228 14.26 2.92 14.31
C ASP A 228 15.33 3.88 13.73
N PRO A 229 16.46 3.41 13.16
CA PRO A 229 17.44 4.28 12.52
C PRO A 229 16.86 5.08 11.34
N TYR A 230 15.97 4.49 10.53
CA TYR A 230 15.36 5.21 9.41
C TYR A 230 14.45 6.33 9.89
N ILE A 231 13.68 6.10 10.96
CA ILE A 231 12.83 7.13 11.58
C ILE A 231 13.70 8.28 12.07
N LEU A 232 14.74 7.97 12.84
CA LEU A 232 15.63 8.98 13.43
C LEU A 232 16.30 9.83 12.35
N VAL A 233 16.91 9.21 11.35
CA VAL A 233 17.60 9.93 10.26
C VAL A 233 16.61 10.74 9.43
N SER A 234 15.40 10.22 9.17
CA SER A 234 14.36 10.95 8.43
C SER A 234 13.94 12.22 9.17
N VAL A 235 13.71 12.15 10.49
CA VAL A 235 13.32 13.30 11.31
C VAL A 235 14.44 14.32 11.40
N LEU A 236 15.70 13.88 11.61
CA LEU A 236 16.86 14.78 11.63
C LEU A 236 17.05 15.50 10.30
N THR A 237 16.90 14.76 9.20
CA THR A 237 17.02 15.31 7.84
C THR A 237 15.92 16.32 7.56
N ALA A 238 14.68 16.02 7.95
CA ALA A 238 13.55 16.92 7.79
C ALA A 238 13.70 18.18 8.67
N GLY A 239 14.14 18.02 9.91
CA GLY A 239 14.40 19.13 10.84
C GLY A 239 15.48 20.07 10.32
N ALA A 240 16.65 19.54 9.96
CA ALA A 240 17.73 20.34 9.41
C ALA A 240 17.35 21.05 8.09
N SER A 241 16.57 20.38 7.23
CA SER A 241 16.05 21.00 6.00
C SER A 241 15.04 22.12 6.31
N PHE A 242 14.20 21.94 7.33
CA PHE A 242 13.24 22.95 7.80
C PHE A 242 13.92 24.15 8.47
N ASP A 243 15.06 23.95 9.14
CA ASP A 243 15.83 25.05 9.70
C ASP A 243 16.43 25.94 8.60
N VAL A 244 16.89 25.34 7.49
CA VAL A 244 17.36 26.10 6.31
C VAL A 244 16.23 26.94 5.72
N ILE A 245 15.01 26.41 5.70
CA ILE A 245 13.79 27.13 5.29
C ILE A 245 13.62 28.39 6.14
N ASN A 246 13.58 28.24 7.47
CA ASN A 246 13.38 29.37 8.37
C ASN A 246 14.52 30.39 8.31
N GLY A 247 15.76 29.93 8.11
CA GLY A 247 16.93 30.79 7.99
C GLY A 247 16.92 31.72 6.77
N HIS A 248 16.12 31.41 5.75
CA HIS A 248 16.04 32.16 4.49
C HIS A 248 14.72 32.91 4.29
N HIS A 249 13.86 32.95 5.31
CA HIS A 249 12.57 33.63 5.25
C HIS A 249 12.63 35.07 4.69
N PRO A 250 13.53 35.97 5.12
CA PRO A 250 13.51 37.35 4.63
C PRO A 250 13.89 37.45 3.15
N GLU A 251 14.76 36.57 2.64
CA GLU A 251 15.09 36.54 1.21
C GLU A 251 13.91 36.06 0.34
N TRP A 252 13.00 35.27 0.90
CA TRP A 252 11.84 34.76 0.17
C TRP A 252 10.75 35.81 -0.02
N ASP A 253 10.56 36.69 0.96
CA ASP A 253 9.63 37.82 0.83
C ASP A 253 10.07 38.73 -0.32
N VAL A 254 11.39 38.96 -0.44
CA VAL A 254 11.96 39.71 -1.56
C VAL A 254 11.75 38.99 -2.88
N LEU A 255 11.92 37.67 -2.93
CA LEU A 255 11.69 36.88 -4.12
C LEU A 255 10.21 36.90 -4.55
N GLY A 256 9.28 36.78 -3.60
CA GLY A 256 7.84 36.82 -3.85
C GLY A 256 7.34 38.17 -4.35
N SER A 257 8.03 39.27 -4.01
CA SER A 257 7.73 40.61 -4.51
C SER A 257 8.08 40.80 -6.00
N LYS A 258 8.97 39.97 -6.56
CA LYS A 258 9.38 40.04 -7.97
C LYS A 258 8.39 39.27 -8.84
N SER A 259 7.42 39.97 -9.42
CA SER A 259 6.35 39.38 -10.23
C SER A 259 6.74 38.98 -11.66
N SER A 260 7.91 39.38 -12.16
CA SER A 260 8.34 39.09 -13.53
C SER A 260 9.50 38.09 -13.61
N LEU A 261 9.29 36.99 -14.35
CA LEU A 261 10.31 35.94 -14.54
C LEU A 261 11.60 36.45 -15.19
N LEU A 262 11.49 37.51 -16.01
CA LEU A 262 12.62 38.14 -16.70
C LEU A 262 13.52 38.96 -15.77
N ALA A 263 13.02 39.37 -14.60
CA ALA A 263 13.79 40.15 -13.62
C ALA A 263 14.58 39.26 -12.64
N LEU A 264 14.46 37.93 -12.72
CA LEU A 264 15.20 37.04 -11.82
C LEU A 264 16.68 37.02 -12.17
N THR A 265 17.49 37.40 -11.18
CA THR A 265 18.94 37.25 -11.23
C THR A 265 19.33 35.79 -10.98
N THR A 266 20.55 35.40 -11.31
CA THR A 266 21.06 34.04 -11.03
C THR A 266 21.03 33.69 -9.53
N GLN A 267 21.12 34.71 -8.67
CA GLN A 267 21.03 34.53 -7.22
C GLN A 267 19.60 34.18 -6.79
N ASP A 268 18.59 34.79 -7.41
CA ASP A 268 17.18 34.48 -7.15
C ASP A 268 16.84 33.02 -7.53
N TRP A 269 17.41 32.53 -8.62
CA TRP A 269 17.29 31.12 -9.04
C TRP A 269 17.92 30.15 -8.04
N LEU A 270 19.11 30.48 -7.52
CA LEU A 270 19.77 29.65 -6.50
C LEU A 270 18.95 29.59 -5.21
N MET A 271 18.42 30.72 -4.74
CA MET A 271 17.55 30.75 -3.56
C MET A 271 16.27 29.95 -3.75
N SER A 272 15.67 30.05 -4.94
CA SER A 272 14.51 29.25 -5.31
C SER A 272 14.83 27.75 -5.28
N ALA A 273 16.00 27.35 -5.80
CA ALA A 273 16.46 25.97 -5.79
C ALA A 273 16.69 25.45 -4.36
N ILE A 274 17.30 26.25 -3.49
CA ILE A 274 17.48 25.94 -2.05
C ILE A 274 16.11 25.71 -1.40
N LEU A 275 15.17 26.64 -1.58
CA LEU A 275 13.82 26.55 -1.01
C LEU A 275 13.07 25.30 -1.47
N VAL A 276 13.04 25.04 -2.78
CA VAL A 276 12.34 23.86 -3.34
C VAL A 276 12.98 22.56 -2.86
N THR A 277 14.32 22.50 -2.84
CA THR A 277 15.06 21.31 -2.42
C THR A 277 14.86 21.05 -0.92
N ALA A 278 14.93 22.09 -0.09
CA ALA A 278 14.69 21.98 1.34
C ALA A 278 13.25 21.56 1.62
N GLY A 279 12.25 22.19 0.99
CA GLY A 279 10.85 21.83 1.16
C GLY A 279 10.55 20.40 0.74
N ALA A 280 11.05 19.96 -0.41
CA ALA A 280 10.88 18.59 -0.89
C ALA A 280 11.57 17.57 0.04
N SER A 281 12.79 17.88 0.50
CA SER A 281 13.52 17.06 1.48
C SER A 281 12.73 16.91 2.79
N THR A 282 12.21 18.01 3.35
CA THR A 282 11.41 18.00 4.57
C THR A 282 10.16 17.14 4.42
N VAL A 283 9.39 17.32 3.34
CA VAL A 283 8.13 16.57 3.14
C VAL A 283 8.40 15.08 2.92
N MET A 284 9.40 14.72 2.12
CA MET A 284 9.77 13.31 1.89
C MET A 284 10.30 12.65 3.17
N GLY A 285 11.09 13.37 3.97
CA GLY A 285 11.59 12.88 5.25
C GLY A 285 10.47 12.64 6.26
N ILE A 286 9.53 13.58 6.40
CA ILE A 286 8.35 13.40 7.27
C ILE A 286 7.51 12.20 6.82
N TYR A 287 7.26 12.07 5.51
CA TYR A 287 6.52 10.92 4.97
C TYR A 287 7.18 9.59 5.33
N ALA A 288 8.49 9.46 5.13
CA ALA A 288 9.24 8.27 5.50
C ALA A 288 9.17 7.99 7.01
N ALA A 289 9.37 9.01 7.85
CA ALA A 289 9.30 8.89 9.31
C ALA A 289 7.92 8.39 9.77
N VAL A 290 6.83 8.90 9.19
CA VAL A 290 5.46 8.46 9.51
C VAL A 290 5.23 7.00 9.10
N VAL A 291 5.63 6.60 7.89
CA VAL A 291 5.44 5.22 7.43
C VAL A 291 6.21 4.22 8.30
N PHE A 292 7.46 4.52 8.64
CA PHE A 292 8.27 3.63 9.48
C PHE A 292 7.82 3.63 10.94
N SER A 293 7.46 4.79 11.52
CA SER A 293 6.95 4.84 12.90
C SER A 293 5.63 4.09 13.09
N LEU A 294 4.69 4.19 12.13
CA LEU A 294 3.46 3.40 12.16
C LEU A 294 3.75 1.90 12.04
N THR A 295 4.71 1.52 11.19
CA THR A 295 5.14 0.12 11.06
C THR A 295 5.69 -0.41 12.37
N VAL A 296 6.57 0.35 13.05
CA VAL A 296 7.15 -0.03 14.34
C VAL A 296 6.08 -0.08 15.43
N LEU A 297 5.23 0.94 15.52
CA LEU A 297 4.20 1.03 16.56
C LEU A 297 3.24 -0.17 16.49
N TYR A 298 2.60 -0.39 15.34
CA TYR A 298 1.66 -1.50 15.17
C TYR A 298 2.35 -2.87 15.21
N GLY A 299 3.60 -2.96 14.74
CA GLY A 299 4.40 -4.17 14.85
C GLY A 299 4.67 -4.54 16.30
N ARG A 300 5.10 -3.60 17.15
CA ARG A 300 5.32 -3.82 18.60
C ARG A 300 4.01 -4.16 19.31
N THR A 301 2.91 -3.48 18.98
CA THR A 301 1.59 -3.79 19.59
C THR A 301 1.13 -5.21 19.25
N ALA A 302 1.30 -5.66 18.00
CA ALA A 302 0.93 -7.02 17.61
C ALA A 302 1.76 -8.08 18.35
N LEU A 303 3.07 -7.83 18.53
CA LEU A 303 3.96 -8.69 19.30
C LEU A 303 3.60 -8.68 20.80
N GLY A 304 3.31 -7.51 21.39
CA GLY A 304 2.92 -7.39 22.79
C GLY A 304 1.59 -8.07 23.14
N MET A 305 0.73 -8.30 22.15
CA MET A 305 -0.51 -9.07 22.29
C MET A 305 -0.32 -10.58 22.04
N ASN A 306 0.91 -11.06 21.87
CA ASN A 306 1.24 -12.44 21.48
C ASN A 306 0.49 -12.88 20.20
N ALA A 307 0.23 -11.95 19.28
CA ALA A 307 -0.56 -12.18 18.07
C ALA A 307 0.32 -12.31 16.82
N ASP A 308 1.29 -13.21 16.88
CA ASP A 308 2.34 -13.42 15.86
C ASP A 308 1.82 -13.56 14.43
N GLN A 309 0.73 -14.30 14.22
CA GLN A 309 0.13 -14.46 12.89
C GLN A 309 -0.40 -13.14 12.32
N LYS A 310 -0.91 -12.25 13.19
CA LYS A 310 -1.39 -10.93 12.77
C LYS A 310 -0.21 -10.01 12.45
N TYR A 311 0.90 -10.15 13.17
CA TYR A 311 2.15 -9.44 12.89
C TYR A 311 2.70 -9.79 11.50
N ASP A 312 2.84 -11.08 11.19
CA ASP A 312 3.38 -11.50 9.89
C ASP A 312 2.46 -11.03 8.74
N ARG A 313 1.14 -11.16 8.90
CA ARG A 313 0.14 -10.66 7.95
C ARG A 313 0.18 -9.13 7.78
N PHE A 314 0.43 -8.41 8.86
CA PHE A 314 0.57 -6.95 8.83
C PHE A 314 1.81 -6.53 8.03
N LEU A 315 2.97 -7.16 8.28
CA LEU A 315 4.20 -6.87 7.55
C LEU A 315 4.11 -7.22 6.06
N GLU A 316 3.43 -8.32 5.73
CA GLU A 316 3.18 -8.72 4.34
C GLU A 316 2.30 -7.68 3.62
N ARG A 317 1.17 -7.30 4.23
CA ARG A 317 0.25 -6.31 3.64
C ARG A 317 0.83 -4.91 3.52
N THR A 318 1.75 -4.53 4.40
CA THR A 318 2.40 -3.22 4.41
C THR A 318 3.72 -3.18 3.62
N GLY A 319 4.13 -4.28 3.00
CA GLY A 319 5.40 -4.36 2.26
C GLY A 319 5.54 -3.25 1.20
N LEU A 320 4.48 -2.99 0.44
CA LEU A 320 4.49 -1.96 -0.60
C LEU A 320 4.66 -0.54 -0.04
N GLN A 321 3.98 -0.24 1.07
CA GLN A 321 4.07 1.05 1.76
C GLN A 321 5.47 1.24 2.33
N ARG A 322 6.05 0.20 2.95
CA ARG A 322 7.42 0.23 3.47
C ARG A 322 8.45 0.48 2.36
N TYR A 323 8.29 -0.17 1.21
CA TYR A 323 9.15 0.08 0.05
C TYR A 323 9.04 1.52 -0.47
N ARG A 324 7.82 2.07 -0.56
CA ARG A 324 7.61 3.49 -0.92
C ARG A 324 8.24 4.43 0.11
N GLY A 325 8.08 4.13 1.40
CA GLY A 325 8.71 4.86 2.50
C GLY A 325 10.24 4.84 2.39
N PHE A 326 10.84 3.69 2.08
CA PHE A 326 12.29 3.57 1.87
C PHE A 326 12.81 4.39 0.69
N ARG A 327 12.06 4.42 -0.43
CA ARG A 327 12.40 5.27 -1.58
C ARG A 327 12.29 6.75 -1.24
N ALA A 328 11.25 7.15 -0.51
CA ALA A 328 11.09 8.53 -0.06
C ALA A 328 12.21 8.94 0.92
N PHE A 329 12.57 8.08 1.87
CA PHE A 329 13.72 8.26 2.77
C PHE A 329 15.02 8.49 2.00
N SER A 330 15.28 7.64 1.01
CA SER A 330 16.48 7.75 0.19
C SER A 330 16.48 9.02 -0.66
N GLY A 331 15.32 9.40 -1.18
CA GLY A 331 15.11 10.66 -1.89
C GLY A 331 15.34 11.89 -1.00
N SER A 332 14.82 11.89 0.23
CA SER A 332 15.04 13.00 1.17
C SER A 332 16.50 13.13 1.55
N LEU A 333 17.21 12.02 1.78
CA LEU A 333 18.64 12.04 2.09
C LEU A 333 19.46 12.59 0.90
N GLY A 334 19.13 12.18 -0.33
CA GLY A 334 19.77 12.72 -1.54
C GLY A 334 19.51 14.22 -1.74
N LEU A 335 18.27 14.68 -1.55
CA LEU A 335 17.92 16.10 -1.60
C LEU A 335 18.61 16.91 -0.50
N PHE A 336 18.74 16.37 0.70
CA PHE A 336 19.47 16.99 1.79
C PHE A 336 20.97 17.15 1.48
N CYS A 337 21.61 16.14 0.89
CA CYS A 337 22.99 16.27 0.41
C CYS A 337 23.13 17.40 -0.63
N LEU A 338 22.19 17.51 -1.58
CA LEU A 338 22.15 18.62 -2.55
C LEU A 338 21.95 19.97 -1.87
N LEU A 339 21.08 20.03 -0.85
CA LEU A 339 20.84 21.24 -0.07
C LEU A 339 22.12 21.73 0.61
N VAL A 340 22.88 20.82 1.24
CA VAL A 340 24.17 21.16 1.87
C VAL A 340 25.15 21.71 0.84
N ILE A 341 25.18 21.16 -0.37
CA ILE A 341 26.04 21.66 -1.46
C ILE A 341 25.62 23.07 -1.89
N PHE A 342 24.33 23.36 -2.00
CA PHE A 342 23.86 24.71 -2.32
C PHE A 342 24.18 25.73 -1.23
N GLU A 343 24.04 25.35 0.05
CA GLU A 343 24.43 26.17 1.19
C GLU A 343 25.93 26.49 1.18
N LEU A 344 26.76 25.49 0.91
CA LEU A 344 28.21 25.68 0.77
C LEU A 344 28.52 26.61 -0.40
N PHE A 345 27.83 26.45 -1.53
CA PHE A 345 28.02 27.32 -2.69
C PHE A 345 27.63 28.78 -2.37
N LYS A 346 26.51 29.00 -1.68
CA LYS A 346 26.07 30.34 -1.23
C LYS A 346 27.11 31.01 -0.34
N LYS A 347 27.68 30.27 0.62
CA LYS A 347 28.66 30.79 1.59
C LYS A 347 30.08 30.95 1.02
N SER A 348 30.40 30.31 -0.09
CA SER A 348 31.76 30.31 -0.65
C SER A 348 32.15 31.61 -1.37
N ALA A 349 33.38 32.08 -1.10
CA ALA A 349 34.00 33.18 -1.83
C ALA A 349 34.24 32.81 -3.30
N GLY A 350 34.18 33.81 -4.20
CA GLY A 350 34.11 33.59 -5.65
C GLY A 350 35.21 32.69 -6.25
N VAL A 351 36.44 32.75 -5.71
CA VAL A 351 37.58 31.96 -6.21
C VAL A 351 37.43 30.46 -5.89
N PHE A 352 36.78 30.10 -4.78
CA PHE A 352 36.63 28.70 -4.34
C PHE A 352 35.37 28.01 -4.86
N ARG A 353 34.51 28.72 -5.61
CA ARG A 353 33.24 28.17 -6.11
C ARG A 353 33.43 26.98 -7.04
N LEU A 354 34.34 27.09 -8.01
CA LEU A 354 34.61 26.01 -8.97
C LEU A 354 35.12 24.72 -8.32
N PRO A 355 36.18 24.74 -7.47
CA PRO A 355 36.65 23.51 -6.85
C PRO A 355 35.62 22.89 -5.91
N ILE A 356 34.83 23.69 -5.19
CA ILE A 356 33.74 23.17 -4.34
C ILE A 356 32.71 22.43 -5.19
N VAL A 357 32.25 23.02 -6.30
CA VAL A 357 31.26 22.35 -7.18
C VAL A 357 31.81 21.05 -7.75
N VAL A 358 33.06 21.04 -8.23
CA VAL A 358 33.70 19.83 -8.77
C VAL A 358 33.81 18.75 -7.70
N ALA A 359 34.27 19.10 -6.49
CA ALA A 359 34.38 18.18 -5.38
C ALA A 359 33.01 17.63 -4.96
N SER A 360 31.99 18.49 -4.87
CA SER A 360 30.62 18.09 -4.53
C SER A 360 30.02 17.12 -5.55
N VAL A 361 30.19 17.38 -6.85
CA VAL A 361 29.73 16.47 -7.91
C VAL A 361 30.45 15.13 -7.84
N ALA A 362 31.77 15.13 -7.60
CA ALA A 362 32.53 13.90 -7.43
C ALA A 362 32.04 13.08 -6.23
N ILE A 363 31.83 13.71 -5.07
CA ILE A 363 31.32 13.06 -3.86
C ILE A 363 29.93 12.45 -4.11
N LEU A 364 29.02 13.19 -4.77
CA LEU A 364 27.70 12.66 -5.12
C LEU A 364 27.77 11.48 -6.09
N TYR A 365 28.68 11.54 -7.06
CA TYR A 365 28.87 10.46 -8.02
C TYR A 365 29.37 9.18 -7.35
N PHE A 366 30.43 9.27 -6.55
CA PHE A 366 30.96 8.13 -5.80
C PHE A 366 29.96 7.61 -4.77
N GLY A 367 29.34 8.51 -4.00
CA GLY A 367 28.34 8.14 -3.02
C GLY A 367 27.13 7.42 -3.63
N LYS A 368 26.69 7.84 -4.83
CA LYS A 368 25.61 7.14 -5.55
C LYS A 368 26.04 5.73 -5.97
N GLN A 369 27.25 5.57 -6.50
CA GLN A 369 27.76 4.27 -6.93
C GLN A 369 27.86 3.29 -5.76
N GLU A 370 28.38 3.73 -4.62
CA GLU A 370 28.46 2.93 -3.40
C GLU A 370 27.07 2.58 -2.86
N TYR A 371 26.16 3.56 -2.85
CA TYR A 371 24.78 3.36 -2.42
C TYR A 371 24.04 2.31 -3.28
N ASP A 372 24.14 2.40 -4.61
CA ASP A 372 23.53 1.43 -5.52
C ASP A 372 24.11 0.02 -5.30
N THR A 373 25.43 -0.09 -5.08
CA THR A 373 26.12 -1.36 -4.80
C THR A 373 25.64 -1.99 -3.50
N ILE A 374 25.48 -1.20 -2.43
CA ILE A 374 25.00 -1.69 -1.13
C ILE A 374 23.55 -2.18 -1.24
N ILE A 375 22.70 -1.47 -1.99
CA ILE A 375 21.30 -1.87 -2.16
C ILE A 375 21.18 -3.14 -2.99
N GLU A 376 21.96 -3.26 -4.06
CA GLU A 376 21.99 -4.47 -4.86
C GLU A 376 22.46 -5.67 -4.03
N ALA A 377 23.51 -5.50 -3.21
CA ALA A 377 24.00 -6.52 -2.31
C ALA A 377 22.99 -6.89 -1.19
N ALA A 378 22.19 -5.92 -0.73
CA ALA A 378 21.15 -6.15 0.28
C ALA A 378 19.86 -6.76 -0.30
N GLY A 379 19.63 -6.62 -1.61
CA GLY A 379 18.42 -7.08 -2.29
C GLY A 379 18.02 -8.54 -1.99
N PRO A 380 18.94 -9.51 -2.10
CA PRO A 380 18.65 -10.92 -1.80
C PRO A 380 18.13 -11.17 -0.38
N ILE A 381 18.48 -10.34 0.61
CA ILE A 381 18.02 -10.49 2.00
C ILE A 381 16.49 -10.30 2.11
N PHE A 382 15.88 -9.59 1.16
CA PHE A 382 14.46 -9.29 1.15
C PHE A 382 13.64 -10.20 0.24
N VAL A 383 14.28 -11.00 -0.61
CA VAL A 383 13.60 -12.01 -1.42
C VAL A 383 13.46 -13.25 -0.54
N SER A 384 12.24 -13.56 -0.12
CA SER A 384 11.95 -14.87 0.44
C SER A 384 12.26 -15.89 -0.64
N ASN A 385 13.32 -16.69 -0.42
CA ASN A 385 13.59 -17.90 -1.19
C ASN A 385 12.45 -18.89 -0.92
N ASP A 386 11.33 -18.65 -1.58
CA ASP A 386 10.31 -19.64 -1.88
C ASP A 386 10.90 -20.50 -3.02
N ASP A 387 12.09 -21.04 -2.76
CA ASP A 387 12.70 -22.06 -3.58
C ASP A 387 11.74 -23.22 -3.42
N GLY A 388 10.92 -23.41 -4.46
CA GLY A 388 9.92 -24.45 -4.50
C GLY A 388 10.59 -25.77 -4.21
N ASP A 389 10.52 -26.17 -2.94
CA ASP A 389 10.40 -27.54 -2.51
C ASP A 389 9.05 -28.03 -3.05
N ASP A 390 8.93 -28.02 -4.38
CA ASP A 390 8.02 -28.82 -5.15
C ASP A 390 8.45 -30.23 -4.80
N GLY A 391 7.91 -30.73 -3.69
CA GLY A 391 8.21 -32.06 -3.20
C GLY A 391 8.16 -33.01 -4.37
N ASP A 392 9.32 -33.59 -4.68
CA ASP A 392 9.40 -34.85 -5.38
C ASP A 392 8.70 -35.85 -4.45
N ASP A 393 7.37 -35.87 -4.55
CA ASP A 393 6.50 -37.00 -4.27
C ASP A 393 6.91 -38.12 -5.25
N ASP A 394 8.11 -38.67 -5.02
CA ASP A 394 8.53 -39.93 -5.61
C ASP A 394 7.68 -41.04 -4.99
N ARG A 395 6.67 -41.42 -5.77
CA ARG A 395 5.81 -42.59 -5.63
C ARG A 395 6.55 -43.91 -5.84
#